data_AF-A0A944C088-F1
#
_entry.id   AF-A0A944C088-F1
#
_cell.length_a   1.000
_cell.length_b   1.000
_cell.length_c   1.000
_cell.angle_alpha   90.00
_cell.angle_beta   90.00
_cell.angle_gamma   90.00
#
_symmetry.space_group_name_H-M   'P 1'
#
loop_
_entity.id
_entity.type
_entity.pdbx_description
1 polymer ?
#
loop_
_entity_poly.entity_id
_entity_poly.type
_entity_poly.pdbx_seq_one_letter_code
_entity_poly.pdbx_strand_id
1 'polypeptide(L)'
;MEISLIVNIAFLVAIALVLSMMLRWDLQMLQQHSFSTADYYDWLRSTDETCSTKRIVMLAVLIGSTTTYAKESWLVMALLATVTLALATFLLKQQRKQPLHFSKRMAINSFTTLLIACIFTTIVAIMSETPELKMLNSVYSVLFFATFSYVFSLIANWLVGLFIKKDAK
;
A
#
# COMPACT_ATOMS: atom_id res chain seq x y z
N MET A 1 -15.28 4.02 23.58
CA MET A 1 -13.92 4.48 23.21
C MET A 1 -12.98 3.30 22.97
N GLU A 2 -12.90 2.32 23.88
CA GLU A 2 -11.99 1.16 23.72
C GLU A 2 -12.28 0.28 22.49
N ILE A 3 -13.55 -0.04 22.22
CA ILE A 3 -13.92 -0.92 21.07
C ILE A 3 -13.54 -0.28 19.73
N SER A 4 -13.79 1.03 19.56
CA SER A 4 -13.42 1.75 18.33
C SER A 4 -11.91 1.75 18.10
N LEU A 5 -11.12 1.91 19.17
CA LEU A 5 -9.66 1.82 19.10
C LEU A 5 -9.20 0.42 18.68
N ILE A 6 -9.76 -0.64 19.28
CA ILE A 6 -9.44 -2.03 18.92
C ILE A 6 -9.77 -2.30 17.45
N VAL A 7 -10.92 -1.85 16.97
CA VAL A 7 -11.34 -2.01 15.56
C VAL A 7 -10.40 -1.28 14.61
N ASN A 8 -9.99 -0.05 14.94
CA ASN A 8 -9.05 0.71 14.12
C ASN A 8 -7.66 0.08 14.07
N ILE A 9 -7.17 -0.48 15.19
CA ILE A 9 -5.91 -1.24 15.22
C ILE A 9 -6.04 -2.50 14.36
N ALA A 10 -7.12 -3.27 14.51
CA ALA A 10 -7.36 -4.45 13.69
C ALA A 10 -7.44 -4.11 12.20
N PHE A 11 -8.08 -2.98 11.86
CA PHE A 11 -8.14 -2.48 10.50
C PHE A 11 -6.76 -2.11 9.96
N LEU A 12 -5.96 -1.39 10.75
CA LEU A 12 -4.58 -1.04 10.39
C LEU A 12 -3.72 -2.29 10.14
N VAL A 13 -3.83 -3.31 11.00
CA VAL A 13 -3.11 -4.58 10.82
C VAL A 13 -3.55 -5.26 9.52
N ALA A 14 -4.86 -5.31 9.23
CA ALA A 14 -5.36 -5.87 7.99
C ALA A 14 -4.82 -5.12 6.75
N ILE A 15 -4.82 -3.78 6.79
CA ILE A 15 -4.26 -2.94 5.72
C ILE A 15 -2.77 -3.21 5.56
N ALA A 16 -2.00 -3.26 6.65
CA ALA A 16 -0.57 -3.52 6.62
C ALA A 16 -0.25 -4.88 5.99
N LEU A 17 -1.05 -5.91 6.28
CA LEU A 17 -0.94 -7.21 5.64
C LEU A 17 -1.19 -7.10 4.12
N VAL A 18 -2.29 -6.49 3.69
CA VAL A 18 -2.57 -6.30 2.25
C VAL A 18 -1.45 -5.52 1.57
N LEU A 19 -1.01 -4.42 2.19
CA LEU A 19 0.08 -3.58 1.70
C LEU A 19 1.36 -4.39 1.51
N SER A 20 1.74 -5.20 2.49
CA SER A 20 2.95 -6.03 2.39
C SER A 20 2.90 -6.99 1.20
N MET A 21 1.74 -7.57 0.93
CA MET A 21 1.55 -8.49 -0.19
C MET A 21 1.51 -7.77 -1.53
N MET A 22 0.88 -6.60 -1.60
CA MET A 22 0.86 -5.75 -2.78
C MET A 22 2.25 -5.21 -3.12
N LEU A 23 2.99 -4.72 -2.13
CA LEU A 23 4.38 -4.27 -2.32
C LEU A 23 5.28 -5.42 -2.76
N ARG A 24 5.13 -6.60 -2.15
CA ARG A 24 5.86 -7.79 -2.59
C ARG A 24 5.60 -8.10 -4.06
N TRP A 25 4.33 -8.04 -4.47
CA TRP A 25 3.92 -8.27 -5.86
C TRP A 25 4.51 -7.23 -6.81
N ASP A 26 4.38 -5.95 -6.49
CA ASP A 26 4.88 -4.85 -7.31
C ASP A 26 6.42 -4.94 -7.46
N LEU A 27 7.14 -5.29 -6.40
CA LEU A 27 8.59 -5.50 -6.42
C LEU A 27 9.02 -6.73 -7.23
N GLN A 28 8.26 -7.83 -7.18
CA GLN A 28 8.54 -9.01 -8.02
C GLN A 28 8.43 -8.66 -9.51
N MET A 29 7.40 -7.92 -9.88
CA MET A 29 7.18 -7.51 -11.26
C MET A 29 8.26 -6.52 -11.71
N LEU A 30 8.60 -5.52 -10.89
CA LEU A 30 9.74 -4.66 -11.17
C LEU A 30 11.04 -5.45 -11.36
N GLN A 31 11.28 -6.48 -10.55
CA GLN A 31 12.46 -7.33 -10.68
C GLN A 31 12.47 -8.14 -11.98
N GLN A 32 11.33 -8.69 -12.41
CA GLN A 32 11.20 -9.40 -13.69
C GLN A 32 11.47 -8.47 -14.89
N HIS A 33 11.07 -7.21 -14.78
CA HIS A 33 11.30 -6.18 -15.79
C HIS A 33 12.64 -5.45 -15.62
N SER A 34 13.62 -6.06 -14.94
CA SER A 34 14.96 -5.50 -14.71
C SER A 34 14.95 -4.06 -14.16
N PHE A 35 13.89 -3.71 -13.41
CA PHE A 35 13.60 -2.39 -12.88
C PHE A 35 13.55 -1.28 -13.95
N SER A 36 13.16 -1.60 -15.18
CA SER A 36 12.79 -0.63 -16.20
C SER A 36 11.42 -0.03 -15.86
N THR A 37 11.35 1.29 -15.67
CA THR A 37 10.10 1.98 -15.38
C THR A 37 9.13 1.92 -16.56
N ALA A 38 9.64 1.95 -17.80
CA ALA A 38 8.81 1.87 -19.01
C ALA A 38 8.15 0.49 -19.12
N ASP A 39 8.95 -0.58 -19.04
CA ASP A 39 8.47 -1.96 -19.17
C ASP A 39 7.45 -2.31 -18.08
N TYR A 40 7.69 -1.85 -16.84
CA TYR A 40 6.74 -2.07 -15.75
C TYR A 40 5.43 -1.31 -15.96
N TYR A 41 5.49 -0.09 -16.50
CA TYR A 41 4.29 0.68 -16.85
C TYR A 41 3.49 0.02 -17.99
N ASP A 42 4.18 -0.47 -19.03
CA ASP A 42 3.56 -1.18 -20.14
C ASP A 42 2.94 -2.51 -19.67
N TRP A 43 3.58 -3.20 -18.72
CA TRP A 43 3.02 -4.38 -18.08
C TRP A 43 1.74 -4.07 -17.28
N LEU A 44 1.75 -3.00 -16.48
CA LEU A 44 0.57 -2.56 -15.71
C LEU A 44 -0.62 -2.28 -16.65
N ARG A 45 -0.35 -1.67 -17.80
CA ARG A 45 -1.36 -1.33 -18.80
C ARG A 45 -1.86 -2.55 -19.57
N SER A 46 -0.99 -3.49 -19.91
CA SER A 46 -1.35 -4.69 -20.69
C SER A 46 -2.07 -5.77 -19.87
N THR A 47 -1.87 -5.79 -18.56
CA THR A 47 -2.47 -6.81 -17.65
C THR A 47 -3.72 -6.29 -16.94
N ASP A 48 -4.15 -5.05 -17.20
CA ASP A 48 -5.22 -4.35 -16.46
C ASP A 48 -5.03 -4.44 -14.94
N GLU A 49 -3.77 -4.45 -14.49
CA GLU A 49 -3.43 -4.69 -13.09
C GLU A 49 -3.95 -3.56 -12.19
N THR A 50 -4.09 -2.35 -12.73
CA THR A 50 -4.71 -1.18 -12.09
C THR A 50 -6.18 -1.42 -11.76
N CYS A 51 -6.88 -2.24 -12.56
CA CYS A 51 -8.27 -2.65 -12.39
C CYS A 51 -8.41 -4.09 -11.89
N SER A 52 -7.34 -4.68 -11.34
CA SER A 52 -7.41 -6.02 -10.75
C SER A 52 -8.36 -6.05 -9.54
N THR A 53 -8.99 -7.20 -9.30
CA THR A 53 -9.96 -7.40 -8.20
C THR A 53 -9.43 -6.90 -6.85
N LYS A 54 -8.16 -7.17 -6.53
CA LYS A 54 -7.51 -6.73 -5.29
C LYS A 54 -7.44 -5.20 -5.16
N ARG A 55 -7.21 -4.47 -6.26
CA ARG A 55 -7.14 -3.00 -6.25
C ARG A 55 -8.53 -2.38 -6.22
N ILE A 56 -9.50 -2.97 -6.92
CA ILE A 56 -10.90 -2.53 -6.86
C ILE A 56 -11.46 -2.69 -5.44
N VAL A 57 -11.22 -3.83 -4.79
CA VAL A 57 -11.67 -4.05 -3.41
C VAL A 57 -11.02 -3.04 -2.46
N MET A 58 -9.71 -2.79 -2.58
CA MET A 58 -9.03 -1.77 -1.77
C MET A 58 -9.55 -0.35 -2.02
N LEU A 59 -9.85 0.00 -3.28
CA LEU A 59 -10.45 1.27 -3.64
C LEU A 59 -11.86 1.41 -3.02
N ALA A 60 -12.67 0.35 -3.06
CA ALA A 60 -13.99 0.33 -2.42
C ALA A 60 -13.87 0.48 -0.89
N VAL A 61 -12.89 -0.16 -0.26
CA VAL A 61 -12.60 0.00 1.18
C VAL A 61 -12.14 1.43 1.49
N LEU A 62 -11.30 2.03 0.65
CA LEU A 62 -10.88 3.42 0.79
C LEU A 62 -12.07 4.38 0.72
N ILE A 63 -12.91 4.28 -0.31
CA ILE A 63 -14.11 5.12 -0.45
C ILE A 63 -15.09 4.87 0.71
N GLY A 64 -15.30 3.61 1.09
CA GLY A 64 -16.16 3.25 2.21
C GLY A 64 -15.68 3.84 3.52
N SER A 65 -14.36 3.82 3.77
CA SER A 65 -13.76 4.35 5.01
C SER A 65 -13.87 5.86 5.16
N THR A 66 -13.98 6.62 4.06
CA THR A 66 -14.09 8.08 4.11
C THR A 66 -15.52 8.58 4.33
N THR A 67 -16.52 7.70 4.23
CA THR A 67 -17.92 8.03 4.48
C THR A 67 -18.17 8.47 5.93
N THR A 68 -19.19 9.30 6.15
CA THR A 68 -19.63 9.73 7.49
C THR A 68 -20.02 8.53 8.36
N TYR A 69 -20.71 7.55 7.79
CA TYR A 69 -21.13 6.33 8.49
C TYR A 69 -19.95 5.50 9.02
N ALA A 70 -18.83 5.42 8.28
CA ALA A 70 -17.64 4.74 8.77
C ALA A 70 -16.99 5.47 9.96
N LYS A 71 -17.05 6.81 9.98
CA LYS A 71 -16.50 7.62 11.08
C LYS A 71 -17.33 7.52 12.36
N GLU A 72 -18.64 7.43 12.23
CA GLU A 72 -19.56 7.45 13.36
C GLU A 72 -19.87 6.04 13.92
N SER A 73 -19.77 4.99 13.08
CA SER A 73 -20.15 3.63 13.46
C SER A 73 -18.98 2.66 13.45
N TRP A 74 -18.63 2.16 14.64
CA TRP A 74 -17.62 1.12 14.81
C TRP A 74 -17.98 -0.19 14.07
N LEU A 75 -19.27 -0.47 13.85
CA LEU A 75 -19.75 -1.64 13.12
C LEU A 75 -19.36 -1.59 11.64
N VAL A 76 -19.45 -0.40 11.03
CA VAL A 76 -19.06 -0.20 9.63
C VAL A 76 -17.56 -0.37 9.48
N MET A 77 -16.76 0.17 10.40
CA MET A 77 -15.31 -0.04 10.41
C MET A 77 -14.93 -1.51 10.65
N ALA A 78 -15.66 -2.23 11.51
CA ALA A 78 -15.45 -3.66 11.71
C ALA A 78 -15.76 -4.47 10.43
N LEU A 79 -16.81 -4.09 9.70
CA LEU A 79 -17.13 -4.69 8.41
C LEU A 79 -16.04 -4.40 7.37
N LEU A 80 -15.55 -3.17 7.27
CA LEU A 80 -14.43 -2.84 6.39
C LEU A 80 -13.16 -3.61 6.77
N ALA A 81 -12.88 -3.75 8.06
CA ALA A 81 -11.74 -4.52 8.55
C ALA A 81 -11.83 -6.01 8.20
N THR A 82 -13.01 -6.61 8.32
CA THR A 82 -13.22 -8.02 7.94
C THR A 82 -13.08 -8.23 6.44
N VAL A 83 -13.58 -7.31 5.61
CA VAL A 83 -13.39 -7.35 4.14
C VAL A 83 -11.91 -7.25 3.77
N THR A 84 -11.18 -6.29 4.36
CA THR A 84 -9.73 -6.14 4.12
C THR A 84 -8.94 -7.36 4.58
N LEU A 85 -9.32 -7.94 5.72
CA LEU A 85 -8.69 -9.15 6.24
C LEU A 85 -8.99 -10.36 5.35
N ALA A 86 -10.22 -10.50 4.85
CA ALA A 86 -10.57 -11.53 3.87
C ALA A 86 -9.72 -11.39 2.60
N LEU A 87 -9.55 -10.16 2.09
CA LEU A 87 -8.65 -9.90 0.96
C LEU A 87 -7.20 -10.28 1.29
N ALA A 88 -6.70 -9.93 2.48
CA ALA A 88 -5.36 -10.32 2.92
C ALA A 88 -5.18 -11.84 2.91
N THR A 89 -6.14 -12.60 3.45
CA THR A 89 -6.07 -14.06 3.46
C THR A 89 -6.13 -14.67 2.06
N PHE A 90 -6.92 -14.07 1.15
CA PHE A 90 -6.95 -14.48 -0.25
C PHE A 90 -5.59 -14.25 -0.93
N LEU A 91 -4.99 -13.08 -0.73
CA LEU A 91 -3.67 -12.73 -1.26
C LEU A 91 -2.56 -13.62 -0.70
N LEU A 92 -2.64 -14.03 0.58
CA LEU A 92 -1.70 -15.00 1.17
C LEU A 92 -1.75 -16.35 0.46
N LYS A 93 -2.96 -16.84 0.13
CA LYS A 93 -3.12 -18.10 -0.60
C LYS A 93 -2.64 -18.01 -2.05
N GLN A 94 -2.71 -16.82 -2.64
CA GLN A 94 -2.34 -16.58 -4.05
C GLN A 94 -0.84 -16.26 -4.24
N GLN A 95 -0.02 -16.29 -3.17
CA GLN A 95 1.42 -16.03 -3.24
C GLN A 95 2.08 -16.91 -4.31
N ARG A 96 2.58 -16.29 -5.39
CA ARG A 96 3.26 -17.01 -6.48
C ARG A 96 4.61 -17.54 -6.02
N LYS A 97 5.02 -18.68 -6.60
CA LYS A 97 6.25 -19.42 -6.29
C LYS A 97 7.55 -18.70 -6.68
N GLN A 98 7.50 -17.55 -7.35
CA GLN A 98 8.74 -16.88 -7.75
C GLN A 98 9.39 -16.18 -6.54
N PRO A 99 10.63 -16.53 -6.18
CA PRO A 99 11.31 -15.93 -5.05
C PRO A 99 11.67 -14.48 -5.38
N LEU A 100 11.43 -13.55 -4.43
CA LEU A 100 12.12 -12.26 -4.45
C LEU A 100 13.61 -12.56 -4.29
N HIS A 101 14.42 -12.21 -5.28
CA HIS A 101 15.86 -12.27 -5.10
C HIS A 101 16.35 -10.93 -4.56
N PHE A 102 16.68 -10.90 -3.26
CA PHE A 102 17.17 -9.73 -2.51
C PHE A 102 18.48 -9.16 -3.06
N SER A 103 18.39 -8.48 -4.19
CA SER A 103 19.46 -7.66 -4.73
C SER A 103 19.55 -6.32 -4.00
N LYS A 104 20.73 -5.69 -4.02
CA LYS A 104 20.94 -4.35 -3.44
C LYS A 104 19.95 -3.33 -4.00
N ARG A 105 19.70 -3.35 -5.32
CA ARG A 105 18.75 -2.45 -5.97
C ARG A 105 17.31 -2.65 -5.49
N MET A 106 16.89 -3.91 -5.30
CA MET A 106 15.56 -4.20 -4.76
C MET A 106 15.41 -3.72 -3.32
N ALA A 107 16.42 -3.94 -2.49
CA ALA A 107 16.42 -3.48 -1.10
C ALA A 107 16.31 -1.95 -1.01
N ILE A 108 17.08 -1.23 -1.83
CA ILE A 108 17.00 0.24 -1.93
C ILE A 108 15.60 0.64 -2.39
N ASN A 109 15.04 0.04 -3.44
CA ASN A 109 13.71 0.40 -3.93
C ASN A 109 12.60 0.14 -2.89
N SER A 110 12.65 -1.00 -2.20
CA SER A 110 11.72 -1.31 -1.12
C SER A 110 11.84 -0.31 0.02
N PHE A 111 13.07 0.05 0.41
CA PHE A 111 13.32 1.03 1.45
C PHE A 111 12.81 2.42 1.04
N THR A 112 13.10 2.87 -0.19
CA THR A 112 12.60 4.14 -0.73
C THR A 112 11.07 4.17 -0.75
N THR A 113 10.42 3.07 -1.14
CA THR A 113 8.95 2.99 -1.16
C THR A 113 8.37 3.12 0.25
N LEU A 114 8.94 2.44 1.23
CA LEU A 114 8.52 2.54 2.64
C LEU A 114 8.83 3.92 3.25
N LEU A 115 9.94 4.53 2.86
CA LEU A 115 10.32 5.87 3.31
C LEU A 115 9.32 6.92 2.79
N ILE A 116 8.91 6.84 1.53
CA ILE A 116 7.85 7.70 0.97
C ILE A 116 6.54 7.51 1.75
N ALA A 117 6.16 6.26 2.02
CA ALA A 117 4.96 5.97 2.83
C ALA A 117 5.04 6.62 4.21
N CYS A 118 6.17 6.45 4.90
CA CYS A 118 6.39 6.97 6.25
C CYS A 118 6.38 8.50 6.30
N ILE A 119 7.01 9.17 5.33
CA ILE A 119 6.98 10.63 5.23
C ILE A 119 5.54 11.10 5.00
N PHE A 120 4.82 10.49 4.06
CA PHE A 120 3.44 10.85 3.74
C PHE A 120 2.53 10.69 4.96
N THR A 121 2.59 9.55 5.66
CA THR A 121 1.81 9.30 6.87
C THR A 121 2.16 10.29 7.99
N THR A 122 3.43 10.65 8.13
CA THR A 122 3.89 11.62 9.14
C THR A 122 3.37 13.02 8.87
N ILE A 123 3.39 13.46 7.61
CA ILE A 123 2.82 14.77 7.21
C ILE A 123 1.33 14.81 7.54
N VAL A 124 0.58 13.76 7.19
CA VAL A 124 -0.85 13.65 7.49
C VAL A 124 -1.13 13.66 8.99
N ALA A 125 -0.29 13.00 9.79
CA ALA A 125 -0.40 13.02 11.25
C ALA A 125 -0.11 14.41 11.84
N ILE A 126 0.88 15.14 11.32
CA ILE A 126 1.22 16.50 11.80
C ILE A 126 0.09 17.48 11.47
N MET A 127 -0.54 17.35 10.30
CA MET A 127 -1.67 18.20 9.88
C MET A 127 -2.96 17.93 10.65
N SER A 128 -3.02 16.87 11.45
CA SER A 128 -4.22 16.50 12.21
C SER A 128 -4.20 17.14 13.60
N GLU A 129 -5.29 17.82 13.97
CA GLU A 129 -5.34 18.65 15.18
C GLU A 129 -5.49 17.83 16.47
N THR A 130 -6.40 16.85 16.48
CA THR A 130 -6.72 16.05 17.67
C THR A 130 -6.02 14.68 17.64
N PRO A 131 -5.72 14.06 18.81
CA PRO A 131 -5.10 12.75 18.85
C PRO A 131 -5.93 11.65 18.17
N GLU A 132 -7.26 11.75 18.22
CA GLU A 132 -8.16 10.81 17.55
C GLU A 132 -8.10 10.95 16.02
N LEU A 133 -8.11 12.19 15.51
CA LEU A 133 -7.97 12.47 14.09
C LEU A 133 -6.58 12.08 13.58
N LYS A 134 -5.53 12.28 14.39
CA LYS A 134 -4.16 11.83 14.08
C LYS A 134 -4.12 10.34 13.79
N MET A 135 -4.69 9.53 14.68
CA MET A 135 -4.73 8.07 14.49
C MET A 135 -5.54 7.70 13.25
N LEU A 136 -6.75 8.25 13.09
CA LEU A 136 -7.64 7.92 12.00
C LEU A 136 -7.06 8.31 10.62
N ASN A 137 -6.54 9.53 10.49
CA ASN A 137 -5.93 10.00 9.25
C ASN A 137 -4.62 9.25 8.93
N SER A 138 -3.89 8.79 9.95
CA SER A 138 -2.74 7.89 9.76
C SER A 138 -3.17 6.54 9.19
N VAL A 139 -4.27 5.95 9.68
CA VAL A 139 -4.81 4.70 9.12
C VAL A 139 -5.25 4.89 7.67
N TYR A 140 -5.94 6.00 7.37
CA TYR A 140 -6.40 6.31 6.02
C TYR A 140 -5.26 6.60 5.04
N SER A 141 -4.18 7.24 5.49
CA SER A 141 -3.00 7.44 4.65
C SER A 141 -2.28 6.13 4.31
N VAL A 142 -2.22 5.17 5.24
CA VAL A 142 -1.71 3.81 4.93
C VAL A 142 -2.64 3.07 3.97
N LEU A 143 -3.97 3.20 4.13
CA LEU A 143 -4.95 2.60 3.21
C LEU A 143 -4.85 3.19 1.80
N PHE A 144 -4.67 4.51 1.70
CA PHE A 144 -4.42 5.20 0.44
C PHE A 144 -3.13 4.68 -0.22
N PHE A 145 -2.06 4.55 0.57
CA PHE A 145 -0.79 4.00 0.09
C PHE A 145 -0.93 2.57 -0.42
N ALA A 146 -1.68 1.72 0.29
CA ALA A 146 -1.95 0.35 -0.12
C ALA A 146 -2.77 0.27 -1.41
N THR A 147 -3.79 1.12 -1.55
CA THR A 147 -4.64 1.17 -2.75
C THR A 147 -3.83 1.50 -4.01
N PHE A 148 -2.90 2.46 -3.89
CA PHE A 148 -2.09 2.96 -5.00
C PHE A 148 -0.62 2.49 -4.94
N SER A 149 -0.35 1.31 -4.35
CA SER A 149 1.00 0.79 -4.11
C SER A 149 1.90 0.79 -5.37
N TYR A 150 1.31 0.53 -6.53
CA TYR A 150 2.00 0.50 -7.83
C TYR A 150 2.53 1.86 -8.25
N VAL A 151 1.81 2.95 -7.94
CA VAL A 151 2.22 4.32 -8.23
C VAL A 151 3.42 4.68 -7.37
N PHE A 152 3.37 4.36 -6.08
CA PHE A 152 4.49 4.60 -5.18
C PHE A 152 5.72 3.77 -5.53
N SER A 153 5.52 2.52 -5.97
CA SER A 153 6.61 1.66 -6.46
C SER A 153 7.24 2.21 -7.74
N LEU A 154 6.46 2.80 -8.66
CA LEU A 154 6.94 3.49 -9.85
C LEU A 154 7.77 4.73 -9.47
N ILE A 155 7.26 5.57 -8.58
CA ILE A 155 7.93 6.79 -8.11
C ILE A 155 9.25 6.44 -7.43
N ALA A 156 9.24 5.44 -6.54
CA ALA A 156 10.44 4.96 -5.87
C ALA A 156 11.48 4.46 -6.89
N ASN A 157 11.07 3.65 -7.87
CA ASN A 157 12.00 3.12 -8.87
C ASN A 157 12.59 4.23 -9.75
N TRP A 158 11.78 5.22 -10.11
CA TRP A 158 12.23 6.39 -10.86
C TRP A 158 13.25 7.21 -10.05
N LEU A 159 12.98 7.49 -8.77
CA LEU A 159 13.90 8.20 -7.88
C LEU A 159 15.23 7.44 -7.74
N VAL A 160 15.18 6.14 -7.46
CA VAL A 160 16.39 5.30 -7.34
C VAL A 160 17.17 5.28 -8.66
N GLY A 161 16.48 5.23 -9.80
CA GLY A 161 17.09 5.31 -11.13
C GLY A 161 17.84 6.61 -11.36
N LEU A 162 17.35 7.75 -10.86
CA LEU A 162 18.05 9.04 -10.95
C LEU A 162 19.35 9.05 -10.16
N PHE A 163 19.37 8.48 -8.96
CA PHE A 163 20.57 8.42 -8.13
C PHE A 163 21.61 7.45 -8.69
N ILE A 164 21.22 6.23 -9.07
CA ILE A 164 22.17 5.23 -9.59
C ILE A 164 22.76 5.65 -10.95
N LYS A 165 21.98 6.32 -11.80
CA LYS A 165 22.50 6.82 -13.09
C LYS A 165 23.47 8.00 -12.92
N LYS A 166 23.41 8.70 -11.78
CA LYS A 166 24.31 9.83 -11.46
C LYS A 166 25.69 9.34 -11.03
N ASP A 167 25.80 8.16 -10.43
CA ASP A 167 27.06 7.55 -9.98
C ASP A 167 27.86 6.86 -11.11
N ALA A 168 27.34 6.88 -12.35
CA ALA A 168 27.98 6.31 -13.54
C ALA A 168 28.73 7.35 -14.41
N LYS A 169 29.04 8.52 -13.85
CA LYS A 169 29.88 9.57 -14.44
C LYS A 169 31.03 9.89 -13.51
#